data_AF-A0A3M0WJ35-F1
#
_entry.id   AF-A0A3M0WJ35-F1
#
_cell.length_a   1.000
_cell.length_b   1.000
_cell.length_c   1.000
_cell.angle_alpha   90.00
_cell.angle_beta   90.00
_cell.angle_gamma   90.00
#
_symmetry.space_group_name_H-M   'P 1'
#
loop_
_entity.id
_entity.type
_entity.pdbx_description
1 polymer ?
#
loop_
_entity_poly.entity_id
_entity_poly.type
_entity_poly.pdbx_seq_one_letter_code
_entity_poly.pdbx_strand_id
1 'polypeptide(L)'
;MFMLPQEVEVWYIIPAVRKEYAKRLTKHHNLSYEKVGRILGTTKAAVSQYLSNKRANKVVLSREVKEMIRESSKRVARNPKIWLTEVENVLKFMRKTKCSCNVCKRYNKEILEYCNCEPKY
;
A
#
# COMPACT_ATOMS: atom_id res chain seq x y z
N MET A 1 -3.41 -24.05 2.28
CA MET A 1 -4.11 -23.22 1.26
C MET A 1 -3.21 -22.06 0.91
N PHE A 2 -2.92 -21.83 -0.38
CA PHE A 2 -2.04 -20.75 -0.82
C PHE A 2 -2.84 -19.60 -1.45
N MET A 3 -2.25 -18.40 -1.42
CA MET A 3 -2.73 -17.19 -2.08
C MET A 3 -1.83 -16.82 -3.25
N LEU A 4 -2.44 -16.45 -4.37
CA LEU A 4 -1.74 -15.86 -5.49
C LEU A 4 -1.15 -14.48 -5.10
N PRO A 5 -0.05 -14.03 -5.74
CA PRO A 5 0.52 -12.71 -5.48
C PRO A 5 -0.50 -11.56 -5.57
N GLN A 6 -1.45 -11.66 -6.49
CA GLN A 6 -2.54 -10.69 -6.69
C GLN A 6 -3.49 -10.66 -5.49
N GLU A 7 -3.82 -11.81 -4.92
CA GLU A 7 -4.64 -11.89 -3.71
C GLU A 7 -3.90 -11.28 -2.51
N VAL A 8 -2.60 -11.54 -2.41
CA VAL A 8 -1.74 -10.89 -1.40
C VAL A 8 -1.73 -9.37 -1.59
N GLU A 9 -1.67 -8.88 -2.83
CA GLU A 9 -1.72 -7.46 -3.14
C GLU A 9 -3.05 -6.83 -2.70
N VAL A 10 -4.19 -7.42 -3.12
CA VAL A 10 -5.53 -6.89 -2.84
C VAL A 10 -5.84 -6.91 -1.34
N TRP A 11 -5.46 -7.97 -0.63
CA TRP A 11 -5.85 -8.14 0.77
C TRP A 11 -4.91 -7.48 1.77
N TYR A 12 -3.62 -7.31 1.41
CA TYR A 12 -2.61 -6.85 2.37
C TYR A 12 -1.82 -5.63 1.90
N ILE A 13 -1.30 -5.63 0.68
CA ILE A 13 -0.39 -4.57 0.21
C ILE A 13 -1.15 -3.29 -0.11
N ILE A 14 -2.15 -3.35 -0.99
CA ILE A 14 -2.95 -2.18 -1.38
C ILE A 14 -3.60 -1.50 -0.17
N PRO A 15 -4.19 -2.23 0.81
CA PRO A 15 -4.69 -1.62 2.03
C PRO A 15 -3.60 -0.93 2.87
N ALA A 16 -2.39 -1.49 2.94
CA ALA A 16 -1.29 -0.88 3.67
C ALA A 16 -0.77 0.40 2.98
N VAL A 17 -0.65 0.38 1.65
CA VAL A 17 -0.28 1.55 0.85
C VAL A 17 -1.33 2.66 1.01
N ARG A 18 -2.63 2.35 0.82
CA ARG A 18 -3.73 3.31 1.04
C ARG A 18 -3.72 3.91 2.44
N LYS A 19 -3.42 3.10 3.46
CA LYS A 19 -3.29 3.58 4.84
C LYS A 19 -2.15 4.60 5.01
N GLU A 20 -0.99 4.35 4.42
CA GLU A 20 0.13 5.29 4.50
C GLU A 20 -0.18 6.60 3.77
N TYR A 21 -0.79 6.54 2.59
CA TYR A 21 -1.29 7.74 1.90
C TYR A 21 -2.32 8.49 2.73
N ALA A 22 -3.30 7.79 3.32
CA ALA A 22 -4.31 8.38 4.16
C ALA A 22 -3.69 9.13 5.35
N LYS A 23 -2.68 8.54 6.01
CA LYS A 23 -1.91 9.20 7.08
C LYS A 23 -1.21 10.46 6.60
N ARG A 24 -0.56 10.44 5.43
CA ARG A 24 0.17 11.59 4.92
C ARG A 24 -0.75 12.73 4.47
N LEU A 25 -1.79 12.40 3.71
CA LEU A 25 -2.74 13.38 3.20
C LEU A 25 -3.52 14.08 4.34
N THR A 26 -3.84 13.37 5.41
CA THR A 26 -4.51 14.00 6.57
C THR A 26 -3.54 14.75 7.47
N LYS A 27 -2.44 14.12 7.91
CA LYS A 27 -1.58 14.71 8.95
C LYS A 27 -0.57 15.74 8.42
N HIS A 28 -0.12 15.62 7.18
CA HIS A 28 0.91 16.50 6.62
C HIS A 28 0.36 17.49 5.58
N HIS A 29 -0.82 17.20 5.01
CA HIS A 29 -1.47 18.08 4.04
C HIS A 29 -2.84 18.61 4.52
N ASN A 30 -3.22 18.32 5.78
CA ASN A 30 -4.44 18.82 6.43
C ASN A 30 -5.73 18.60 5.62
N LEU A 31 -5.79 17.54 4.81
CA LEU A 31 -6.99 17.21 4.04
C LEU A 31 -8.02 16.52 4.94
N SER A 32 -9.30 16.88 4.78
CA SER A 32 -10.40 16.24 5.50
C SER A 32 -10.53 14.76 5.10
N TYR A 33 -11.06 13.93 6.00
CA TYR A 33 -11.21 12.48 5.76
C TYR A 33 -12.10 12.19 4.56
N GLU A 34 -13.09 13.05 4.31
CA GLU A 34 -13.98 12.96 3.16
C GLU A 34 -13.24 13.25 1.85
N LYS A 35 -12.40 14.30 1.81
CA LYS A 35 -11.56 14.60 0.65
C LYS A 35 -10.57 13.46 0.39
N VAL A 36 -9.89 12.97 1.43
CA VAL A 36 -8.96 11.83 1.31
C VAL A 36 -9.67 10.56 0.82
N GLY A 37 -10.88 10.27 1.31
CA GLY A 37 -11.69 9.16 0.82
C GLY A 37 -11.93 9.25 -0.70
N ARG A 38 -12.38 10.41 -1.17
CA ARG A 38 -12.59 10.69 -2.60
C ARG A 38 -11.31 10.51 -3.43
N ILE A 39 -10.17 11.04 -2.96
CA ILE A 39 -8.88 10.91 -3.65
C ILE A 39 -8.47 9.44 -3.79
N LEU A 40 -8.54 8.67 -2.69
CA LEU A 40 -8.03 7.30 -2.64
C LEU A 40 -9.01 6.25 -3.19
N GLY A 41 -10.20 6.67 -3.63
CA GLY A 41 -11.28 5.80 -4.08
C GLY A 41 -11.82 4.91 -2.95
N THR A 42 -12.04 5.49 -1.76
CA THR A 42 -12.49 4.78 -0.56
C THR A 42 -13.46 5.64 0.27
N THR A 43 -14.09 5.05 1.28
CA THR A 43 -15.03 5.77 2.15
C THR A 43 -14.31 6.58 3.24
N LYS A 44 -14.95 7.66 3.73
CA LYS A 44 -14.52 8.42 4.93
C LYS A 44 -14.30 7.48 6.13
N ALA A 45 -15.17 6.49 6.29
CA ALA A 45 -15.06 5.49 7.36
C ALA A 45 -13.79 4.65 7.24
N ALA A 46 -13.43 4.21 6.03
CA ALA A 46 -12.19 3.48 5.79
C ALA A 46 -10.95 4.33 6.12
N VAL A 47 -10.97 5.64 5.78
CA VAL A 47 -9.89 6.58 6.17
C VAL A 47 -9.76 6.66 7.70
N SER A 48 -10.87 6.79 8.42
CA SER A 48 -10.87 6.78 9.89
C SER A 48 -10.29 5.46 10.46
N GLN A 49 -10.66 4.32 9.88
CA GLN A 49 -10.13 3.00 10.26
C GLN A 49 -8.63 2.84 9.97
N TYR A 50 -8.12 3.45 8.89
CA TYR A 50 -6.69 3.48 8.59
C TYR A 50 -5.90 4.29 9.63
N LEU A 51 -6.43 5.44 10.05
CA LEU A 51 -5.77 6.34 11.00
C LEU A 51 -5.81 5.82 12.44
N SER A 52 -6.90 5.17 12.83
CA SER A 52 -7.03 4.50 14.13
C SER A 52 -6.23 3.20 14.23
N ASN A 53 -5.46 2.83 13.18
CA ASN A 53 -4.76 1.55 13.09
C ASN A 53 -5.71 0.37 13.42
N LYS A 54 -6.98 0.40 13.02
CA LYS A 54 -7.88 -0.77 13.13
C LYS A 54 -7.81 -1.65 11.87
N ARG A 55 -7.39 -1.07 10.73
CA ARG A 55 -7.26 -1.74 9.43
C ARG A 55 -5.82 -1.66 8.90
N ALA A 56 -5.42 -2.66 8.12
CA ALA A 56 -4.11 -2.76 7.46
C ALA A 56 -2.90 -2.63 8.42
N ASN A 57 -2.91 -3.40 9.50
CA ASN A 57 -1.78 -3.47 10.46
C ASN A 57 -0.83 -4.65 10.20
N LYS A 58 -1.25 -5.61 9.37
CA LYS A 58 -0.53 -6.87 9.15
C LYS A 58 0.74 -6.69 8.30
N VAL A 59 0.84 -5.57 7.60
CA VAL A 59 1.98 -5.25 6.72
C VAL A 59 2.67 -3.98 7.22
N VAL A 60 3.97 -4.09 7.42
CA VAL A 60 4.85 -2.95 7.68
C VAL A 60 5.57 -2.64 6.37
N LEU A 61 5.28 -1.48 5.80
CA LEU A 61 5.98 -1.01 4.60
C LEU A 61 7.44 -0.67 4.94
N SER A 62 8.36 -1.02 4.04
CA SER A 62 9.78 -0.70 4.17
C SER A 62 10.01 0.82 4.19
N ARG A 63 11.20 1.24 4.62
CA ARG A 63 11.55 2.66 4.66
C ARG A 63 11.54 3.27 3.27
N GLU A 64 12.04 2.56 2.26
CA GLU A 64 12.07 3.04 0.87
C GLU A 64 10.67 3.26 0.33
N VAL A 65 9.74 2.33 0.59
CA VAL A 65 8.34 2.45 0.15
C VAL A 65 7.65 3.63 0.84
N LYS A 66 7.86 3.81 2.14
CA LYS A 66 7.28 4.94 2.90
C LYS A 66 7.81 6.29 2.42
N GLU A 67 9.07 6.33 2.00
CA GLU A 67 9.70 7.53 1.44
C GLU A 67 9.15 7.83 0.05
N MET A 68 9.01 6.82 -0.81
CA MET A 68 8.36 6.96 -2.12
C MET A 68 6.91 7.46 -1.98
N ILE A 69 6.15 6.91 -1.03
CA ILE A 69 4.79 7.37 -0.72
C ILE A 69 4.80 8.81 -0.20
N ARG A 70 5.83 9.24 0.55
CA ARG A 70 5.96 10.63 1.01
C ARG A 70 6.03 11.62 -0.14
N GLU A 71 6.94 11.37 -1.10
CA GLU A 71 7.13 12.27 -2.22
C GLU A 71 5.93 12.23 -3.17
N SER A 72 5.37 11.04 -3.38
CA SER A 72 4.11 10.88 -4.10
C SER A 72 2.95 11.64 -3.43
N SER A 73 2.79 11.55 -2.11
CA SER A 73 1.65 12.19 -1.42
C SER A 73 1.66 13.71 -1.58
N LYS A 74 2.84 14.34 -1.68
CA LYS A 74 2.97 15.77 -2.00
C LYS A 74 2.40 16.09 -3.37
N ARG A 75 2.69 15.26 -4.38
CA ARG A 75 2.18 15.43 -5.75
C ARG A 75 0.68 15.17 -5.82
N VAL A 76 0.19 14.10 -5.16
CA VAL A 76 -1.24 13.77 -5.06
C VAL A 76 -2.04 14.86 -4.33
N ALA A 77 -1.48 15.46 -3.28
CA ALA A 77 -2.13 16.56 -2.57
C ALA A 77 -2.33 17.80 -3.45
N ARG A 78 -1.38 18.07 -4.37
CA ARG A 78 -1.45 19.18 -5.33
C ARG A 78 -2.38 18.87 -6.51
N ASN A 79 -2.30 17.66 -7.06
CA ASN A 79 -3.14 17.22 -8.17
C ASN A 79 -3.73 15.83 -7.89
N PRO A 80 -4.92 15.73 -7.28
CA PRO A 80 -5.54 14.45 -6.97
C PRO A 80 -5.76 13.51 -8.15
N LYS A 81 -5.84 14.02 -9.39
CA LYS A 81 -6.13 13.21 -10.58
C LYS A 81 -5.03 12.20 -10.91
N ILE A 82 -3.80 12.42 -10.43
CA ILE A 82 -2.67 11.50 -10.67
C ILE A 82 -2.61 10.34 -9.68
N TRP A 83 -3.54 10.26 -8.71
CA TRP A 83 -3.54 9.24 -7.67
C TRP A 83 -3.33 7.82 -8.21
N LEU A 84 -4.06 7.43 -9.26
CA LEU A 84 -3.97 6.10 -9.87
C LEU A 84 -2.55 5.82 -10.40
N THR A 85 -1.96 6.77 -11.12
CA THR A 85 -0.60 6.66 -11.65
C THR A 85 0.43 6.52 -10.52
N GLU A 86 0.28 7.33 -9.47
CA GLU A 86 1.20 7.34 -8.34
C GLU A 86 1.13 6.06 -7.50
N VAL A 87 -0.07 5.54 -7.23
CA VAL A 87 -0.21 4.27 -6.49
C VAL A 87 0.31 3.10 -7.33
N GLU A 88 0.05 3.07 -8.63
CA GLU A 88 0.60 2.06 -9.54
C GLU A 88 2.13 2.09 -9.58
N ASN A 89 2.74 3.28 -9.58
CA ASN A 89 4.20 3.42 -9.51
C ASN A 89 4.77 2.85 -8.21
N VAL A 90 4.11 3.10 -7.07
CA VAL A 90 4.49 2.50 -5.78
C VAL A 90 4.37 0.98 -5.81
N LEU A 91 3.27 0.43 -6.34
CA LEU A 91 3.07 -1.02 -6.44
C LEU A 91 4.10 -1.67 -7.38
N LYS A 92 4.38 -1.05 -8.53
CA LYS A 92 5.44 -1.50 -9.46
C LYS A 92 6.81 -1.47 -8.79
N PHE A 93 7.12 -0.42 -8.03
CA PHE A 93 8.36 -0.36 -7.26
C PHE A 93 8.43 -1.50 -6.24
N MET A 94 7.36 -1.73 -5.47
CA MET A 94 7.31 -2.83 -4.49
C MET A 94 7.49 -4.21 -5.14
N ARG A 95 6.97 -4.42 -6.35
CA ARG A 95 7.18 -5.64 -7.14
C ARG A 95 8.64 -5.77 -7.58
N LYS A 96 9.23 -4.71 -8.14
CA LYS A 96 10.63 -4.69 -8.61
C LYS A 96 11.65 -4.90 -7.49
N THR A 97 11.43 -4.26 -6.34
CA THR A 97 12.30 -4.40 -5.16
C THR A 97 11.94 -5.60 -4.29
N LYS A 98 10.94 -6.40 -4.70
CA LYS A 98 10.47 -7.60 -4.00
C LYS A 98 10.00 -7.36 -2.57
N CYS A 99 9.69 -6.12 -2.22
CA CYS A 99 9.07 -5.78 -0.94
C CYS A 99 7.72 -6.50 -0.77
N SER A 100 7.01 -6.79 -1.87
CA SER A 100 5.78 -7.59 -1.87
C SER A 100 6.01 -9.06 -1.48
N CYS A 101 7.16 -9.64 -1.83
CA CYS A 101 7.51 -11.01 -1.48
C CYS A 101 7.59 -11.22 0.04
N ASN A 102 8.07 -10.22 0.79
CA ASN A 102 8.12 -10.29 2.26
C ASN A 102 6.74 -10.45 2.90
N VAL A 103 5.69 -9.96 2.23
CA VAL A 103 4.31 -10.17 2.65
C VAL A 103 3.80 -11.53 2.16
N CYS A 104 4.04 -11.85 0.88
CA CYS A 104 3.64 -13.12 0.27
C CYS A 104 4.16 -14.34 1.04
N LYS A 105 5.46 -14.35 1.41
CA LYS A 105 6.09 -15.46 2.15
C LYS A 105 5.44 -15.74 3.50
N ARG A 106 4.85 -14.74 4.15
CA ARG A 106 4.18 -14.92 5.46
C ARG A 106 2.93 -15.77 5.36
N TYR A 107 2.25 -15.72 4.21
CA TYR A 107 0.98 -16.39 3.98
C TYR A 107 1.08 -17.63 3.11
N ASN A 108 2.18 -17.80 2.38
CA ASN A 108 2.40 -18.88 1.41
C ASN A 108 3.53 -19.84 1.81
N LYS A 109 3.68 -20.13 3.10
CA LYS A 109 4.81 -20.93 3.63
C LYS A 109 4.95 -22.30 2.96
N GLU A 110 3.82 -22.97 2.70
CA GLU A 110 3.75 -24.34 2.15
C GLU A 110 4.19 -24.44 0.68
N ILE A 111 4.22 -23.31 -0.05
CA ILE A 111 4.50 -23.31 -1.50
C ILE A 111 5.79 -22.56 -1.86
N LEU A 112 6.59 -22.18 -0.87
CA LEU A 112 7.84 -21.44 -1.10
C LEU A 112 8.85 -22.24 -1.92
N GLU A 113 8.86 -23.56 -1.76
CA GLU A 113 9.73 -24.48 -2.50
C GLU A 113 9.45 -24.49 -4.00
N TYR A 114 8.20 -24.21 -4.40
CA TYR A 114 7.75 -24.16 -5.80
C TYR A 114 7.70 -22.73 -6.36
N CYS A 115 8.10 -21.74 -5.56
CA CYS A 115 8.00 -20.33 -5.93
C CYS A 115 9.19 -19.93 -6.82
N ASN A 116 8.95 -19.86 -8.14
CA ASN A 116 9.94 -19.39 -9.13
C ASN A 116 10.08 -17.85 -9.23
N CYS A 117 9.76 -17.10 -8.18
CA CYS A 117 9.99 -15.64 -8.17
C CYS A 117 11.49 -15.32 -8.04
N GLU A 118 12.20 -15.13 -9.15
CA GLU A 118 13.62 -14.78 -9.17
C GLU A 118 13.94 -13.36 -8.69
N PRO A 119 15.07 -13.13 -7.96
CA PRO A 119 15.99 -14.15 -7.46
C PRO A 119 15.41 -14.99 -6.33
N LYS A 120 15.71 -16.30 -6.36
CA LYS A 120 15.61 -17.20 -5.22
C LYS A 120 16.62 -16.70 -4.19
N TYR A 121 16.15 -16.37 -2.99
CA TYR A 121 17.01 -15.97 -1.87
C TYR A 121 17.25 -17.18 -1.00
#